data_AF-A0A524GHI4-F1
#
_entry.id   AF-A0A524GHI4-F1
#
_cell.length_a   1.000
_cell.length_b   1.000
_cell.length_c   1.000
_cell.angle_alpha   90.00
_cell.angle_beta   90.00
_cell.angle_gamma   90.00
#
_symmetry.space_group_name_H-M   'P 1'
#
loop_
_entity.id
_entity.type
_entity.pdbx_description
1 polymer ?
#
loop_
_entity_poly.entity_id
_entity_poly.type
_entity_poly.pdbx_seq_one_letter_code
_entity_poly.pdbx_strand_id
1 'polypeptide(L)'
;QMGAKITIDSATMMNKGLEIIEAHHFFGVPERQIDVVIHPQSLIHAMVETVDGAVTAQLSANDMRLPIAYALAWPERLVEVSPPLDFTSLPALTFEAPDRDRFPALDLARAALRAGGEMPAVLSAANEVAVTAFLDGRCPFPAVTTTVAETLDAWSARNRPLVDIDQALAADGEARLMAADTIMKYGEPVHGSEIRC
;
A
#
# COMPACT_ATOMS: atom_id res chain seq x y z
N GLN A 1 -7.18 12.72 10.09
CA GLN A 1 -5.74 12.40 10.22
C GLN A 1 -5.59 10.89 10.19
N MET A 2 -4.58 10.39 9.50
CA MET A 2 -4.32 8.96 9.41
C MET A 2 -3.23 8.56 10.43
N GLY A 3 -3.12 7.26 10.73
CA GLY A 3 -2.06 6.77 11.62
C GLY A 3 -0.65 6.98 11.06
N ALA A 4 0.38 6.91 11.91
CA ALA A 4 1.76 7.15 11.50
C ALA A 4 2.22 6.18 10.39
N LYS A 5 1.94 4.87 10.52
CA LYS A 5 2.33 3.84 9.54
C LYS A 5 1.78 4.11 8.14
N ILE A 6 0.46 4.32 8.03
CA ILE A 6 -0.19 4.56 6.74
C ILE A 6 0.24 5.89 6.11
N THR A 7 0.67 6.87 6.93
CA THR A 7 1.27 8.11 6.43
C THR A 7 2.60 7.82 5.73
N ILE A 8 3.46 6.98 6.31
CA ILE A 8 4.72 6.56 5.69
C ILE A 8 4.47 5.71 4.45
N ASP A 9 3.54 4.75 4.51
CA ASP A 9 3.18 3.93 3.35
C ASP A 9 2.60 4.77 2.20
N SER A 10 1.86 5.83 2.51
CA SER A 10 1.36 6.76 1.50
C SER A 10 2.51 7.55 0.88
N ALA A 11 3.48 8.00 1.70
CA ALA A 11 4.64 8.74 1.24
C ALA A 11 5.58 7.89 0.36
N THR A 12 5.69 6.59 0.61
CA THR A 12 6.47 5.65 -0.21
C THR A 12 5.67 5.06 -1.38
N MET A 13 4.35 5.31 -1.44
CA MET A 13 3.36 4.58 -2.24
C MET A 13 3.27 3.07 -1.98
N MET A 14 3.86 2.56 -0.90
CA MET A 14 3.66 1.18 -0.49
C MET A 14 2.20 0.87 -0.15
N ASN A 15 1.44 1.85 0.39
CA ASN A 15 0.01 1.67 0.64
C ASN A 15 -0.71 1.28 -0.65
N LYS A 16 -0.44 2.01 -1.74
CA LYS A 16 -1.01 1.71 -3.05
C LYS A 16 -0.47 0.39 -3.62
N GLY A 17 0.78 0.03 -3.34
CA GLY A 17 1.33 -1.28 -3.68
C GLY A 17 0.57 -2.44 -3.02
N LEU A 18 0.30 -2.34 -1.72
CA LEU A 18 -0.50 -3.33 -0.99
C LEU A 18 -1.94 -3.40 -1.51
N GLU A 19 -2.54 -2.25 -1.86
CA GLU A 19 -3.88 -2.19 -2.45
C GLU A 19 -3.96 -2.86 -3.84
N ILE A 20 -2.87 -2.94 -4.61
CA ILE A 20 -2.81 -3.73 -5.86
C ILE A 20 -2.95 -5.23 -5.55
N ILE A 21 -2.21 -5.71 -4.56
CA ILE A 21 -2.26 -7.11 -4.10
C ILE A 21 -3.66 -7.42 -3.56
N GLU A 22 -4.22 -6.53 -2.76
CA GLU A 22 -5.57 -6.62 -2.22
C GLU A 22 -6.63 -6.70 -3.34
N ALA A 23 -6.58 -5.80 -4.31
CA ALA A 23 -7.53 -5.79 -5.43
C ALA A 23 -7.46 -7.08 -6.26
N HIS A 24 -6.25 -7.62 -6.48
CA HIS A 24 -6.08 -8.92 -7.14
C HIS A 24 -6.82 -10.03 -6.40
N HIS A 25 -6.65 -10.11 -5.08
CA HIS A 25 -7.25 -11.18 -4.28
C HIS A 25 -8.76 -10.99 -4.07
N PHE A 26 -9.23 -9.77 -3.81
CA PHE A 26 -10.66 -9.53 -3.57
C PHE A 26 -11.53 -9.64 -4.82
N PHE A 27 -11.04 -9.14 -5.96
CA PHE A 27 -11.83 -9.07 -7.18
C PHE A 27 -11.45 -10.13 -8.22
N GLY A 28 -10.39 -10.92 -7.98
CA GLY A 28 -9.93 -11.94 -8.90
C GLY A 28 -9.37 -11.38 -10.22
N VAL A 29 -8.96 -10.11 -10.22
CA VAL A 29 -8.43 -9.44 -11.41
C VAL A 29 -6.91 -9.64 -11.53
N PRO A 30 -6.37 -10.02 -12.70
CA PRO A 30 -4.93 -10.19 -12.86
C PRO A 30 -4.18 -8.86 -12.70
N GLU A 31 -2.96 -8.90 -12.17
CA GLU A 31 -2.11 -7.72 -11.91
C GLU A 31 -2.01 -6.73 -13.08
N ARG A 32 -1.92 -7.25 -14.32
CA ARG A 32 -1.85 -6.46 -15.56
C ARG A 32 -3.12 -5.66 -15.90
N GLN A 33 -4.22 -5.88 -15.17
CA GLN A 33 -5.49 -5.17 -15.31
C GLN A 33 -5.73 -4.20 -14.14
N ILE A 34 -4.75 -4.01 -13.26
CA ILE A 34 -4.83 -3.09 -12.14
C ILE A 34 -3.90 -1.92 -12.43
N ASP A 35 -4.47 -0.77 -12.77
CA ASP A 35 -3.72 0.46 -13.01
C ASP A 35 -3.68 1.36 -11.77
N VAL A 36 -2.59 2.11 -11.63
CA VAL A 36 -2.42 3.11 -10.57
C VAL A 36 -2.36 4.48 -11.19
N VAL A 37 -3.22 5.37 -10.70
CA VAL A 37 -3.23 6.79 -11.04
C VAL A 37 -3.14 7.62 -9.76
N ILE A 38 -2.43 8.73 -9.82
CA ILE A 38 -2.39 9.71 -8.73
C ILE A 38 -3.55 10.69 -8.97
N HIS A 39 -4.39 10.84 -7.95
CA HIS A 39 -5.53 11.77 -7.94
C HIS A 39 -5.46 12.64 -6.66
N PRO A 40 -4.76 13.78 -6.69
CA PRO A 40 -4.46 14.56 -5.48
C PRO A 40 -5.71 15.07 -4.75
N GLN A 41 -6.82 15.28 -5.48
CA GLN A 41 -8.06 15.79 -4.90
C GLN A 41 -8.77 14.76 -4.01
N SER A 42 -8.43 13.46 -4.13
CA SER A 42 -8.99 12.38 -3.31
C SER A 42 -10.52 12.35 -3.27
N LEU A 43 -11.16 12.70 -4.39
CA LEU A 43 -12.62 12.69 -4.56
C LEU A 43 -13.10 11.45 -5.31
N ILE A 44 -12.31 10.97 -6.27
CA ILE A 44 -12.50 9.67 -6.93
C ILE A 44 -11.65 8.64 -6.18
N HIS A 45 -12.30 7.65 -5.56
CA HIS A 45 -11.63 6.67 -4.71
C HIS A 45 -11.23 5.41 -5.47
N ALA A 46 -12.02 5.01 -6.46
CA ALA A 46 -11.73 3.90 -7.36
C ALA A 46 -12.53 4.04 -8.67
N MET A 47 -12.03 3.37 -9.71
CA MET A 47 -12.66 3.29 -11.03
C MET A 47 -12.65 1.84 -11.51
N VAL A 48 -13.68 1.44 -12.24
CA VAL A 48 -13.79 0.13 -12.88
C VAL A 48 -14.09 0.33 -14.36
N GLU A 49 -13.21 -0.20 -15.21
CA GLU A 49 -13.43 -0.29 -16.65
C GLU A 49 -14.17 -1.59 -16.97
N THR A 50 -15.26 -1.49 -17.72
CA THR A 50 -16.05 -2.64 -18.19
C THR A 50 -15.61 -3.08 -19.58
N VAL A 51 -15.99 -4.31 -19.97
CA VAL A 51 -15.54 -4.95 -21.24
C VAL A 51 -15.95 -4.21 -22.52
N ASP A 52 -16.89 -3.27 -22.42
CA ASP A 52 -17.33 -2.37 -23.49
C ASP A 52 -16.58 -1.03 -23.52
N GLY A 53 -15.61 -0.84 -22.61
CA GLY A 53 -14.78 0.36 -22.49
C GLY A 53 -15.39 1.49 -21.66
N ALA A 54 -16.56 1.28 -21.05
CA ALA A 54 -17.13 2.26 -20.13
C ALA A 54 -16.38 2.25 -18.79
N VAL A 55 -16.27 3.42 -18.15
CA VAL A 55 -15.65 3.56 -16.82
C VAL A 55 -16.69 4.02 -15.83
N THR A 56 -16.86 3.26 -14.74
CA THR A 56 -17.64 3.68 -13.58
C THR A 56 -16.69 4.11 -12.47
N ALA A 57 -16.88 5.33 -11.96
CA ALA A 57 -16.07 5.87 -10.86
C ALA A 57 -16.94 6.06 -9.61
N GLN A 58 -16.39 5.74 -8.44
CA GLN A 58 -17.02 6.09 -7.17
C GLN A 58 -16.45 7.42 -6.68
N LEU A 59 -17.35 8.40 -6.51
CA LEU A 59 -17.03 9.74 -6.01
C LEU A 59 -17.62 9.97 -4.62
N SER A 60 -16.81 10.51 -3.71
CA SER A 60 -17.27 11.01 -2.42
C SER A 60 -16.23 11.95 -1.79
N ALA A 61 -16.66 12.71 -0.78
CA ALA A 61 -15.70 13.35 0.13
C ALA A 61 -14.77 12.28 0.74
N ASN A 62 -13.56 12.69 1.11
CA ASN A 62 -12.59 11.81 1.79
C ASN A 62 -13.03 11.57 3.25
N ASP A 63 -13.99 10.66 3.43
CA ASP A 63 -14.66 10.38 4.69
C ASP A 63 -14.88 8.87 4.84
N MET A 64 -14.11 8.24 5.74
CA MET A 64 -14.17 6.79 5.99
C MET A 64 -15.52 6.30 6.52
N ARG A 65 -16.41 7.18 6.98
CA ARG A 65 -17.77 6.77 7.38
C ARG A 65 -18.53 6.15 6.22
N LEU A 66 -18.32 6.62 4.98
CA LEU A 66 -18.99 6.11 3.79
C LEU A 66 -18.65 4.64 3.46
N PRO A 67 -17.36 4.27 3.25
CA PRO A 67 -17.02 2.87 2.98
C PRO A 67 -17.37 1.95 4.15
N ILE A 68 -17.22 2.39 5.40
CA ILE A 68 -17.62 1.60 6.58
C ILE A 68 -19.13 1.36 6.60
N ALA A 69 -19.94 2.42 6.42
CA ALA A 69 -21.40 2.28 6.38
C ALA A 69 -21.86 1.39 5.22
N TYR A 70 -21.20 1.49 4.07
CA TYR A 70 -21.52 0.64 2.92
C TYR A 70 -21.21 -0.83 3.22
N ALA A 71 -20.07 -1.15 3.82
CA ALA A 71 -19.71 -2.51 4.19
C ALA A 71 -20.69 -3.12 5.21
N LEU A 72 -21.21 -2.32 6.14
CA LEU A 72 -22.15 -2.78 7.19
C LEU A 72 -23.59 -2.97 6.69
N ALA A 73 -23.99 -2.24 5.66
CA ALA A 73 -25.38 -2.19 5.20
C ALA A 73 -25.60 -2.79 3.81
N TRP A 74 -24.56 -3.30 3.15
CA TRP A 74 -24.69 -3.89 1.83
C TRP A 74 -25.71 -5.05 1.82
N PRO A 75 -26.58 -5.14 0.80
CA PRO A 75 -26.66 -4.33 -0.42
C PRO A 75 -27.44 -3.00 -0.29
N GLU A 76 -28.08 -2.76 0.86
CA GLU A 76 -28.75 -1.50 1.17
C GLU A 76 -27.76 -0.34 1.44
N ARG A 77 -28.31 0.85 1.72
CA ARG A 77 -27.54 2.04 2.08
C ARG A 77 -28.13 2.72 3.30
N LEU A 78 -27.27 3.07 4.25
CA LEU A 78 -27.64 3.96 5.35
C LEU A 78 -27.82 5.39 4.83
N VAL A 79 -28.78 6.11 5.41
CA VAL A 79 -29.04 7.53 5.11
C VAL A 79 -28.10 8.42 5.93
N GLU A 80 -27.85 9.64 5.42
CA GLU A 80 -27.16 10.73 6.15
C GLU A 80 -25.75 10.41 6.69
N VAL A 81 -25.03 9.47 6.06
CA VAL A 81 -23.68 9.07 6.47
C VAL A 81 -22.65 10.19 6.26
N SER A 82 -22.76 10.93 5.16
CA SER A 82 -21.86 12.03 4.79
C SER A 82 -22.60 13.06 3.93
N PRO A 83 -22.19 14.35 3.93
CA PRO A 83 -22.80 15.38 3.09
C PRO A 83 -22.71 15.04 1.59
N PRO A 84 -23.71 15.43 0.77
CA PRO A 84 -23.64 15.26 -0.67
C PRO A 84 -22.53 16.12 -1.28
N LEU A 85 -21.93 15.65 -2.37
CA LEU A 85 -20.99 16.45 -3.16
C LEU A 85 -21.71 17.57 -3.91
N ASP A 86 -21.18 18.78 -3.84
CA ASP A 86 -21.58 19.90 -4.69
C ASP A 86 -20.63 20.03 -5.88
N PHE A 87 -21.08 19.54 -7.05
CA PHE A 87 -20.31 19.57 -8.28
C PHE A 87 -19.94 20.98 -8.76
N THR A 88 -20.68 22.01 -8.35
CA THR A 88 -20.44 23.39 -8.79
C THR A 88 -19.27 24.05 -8.06
N SER A 89 -18.87 23.48 -6.91
CA SER A 89 -17.75 23.96 -6.09
C SER A 89 -16.55 23.03 -6.07
N LEU A 90 -16.59 21.89 -6.80
CA LEU A 90 -15.45 20.97 -6.85
C LEU A 90 -14.24 21.61 -7.55
N PRO A 91 -13.01 21.33 -7.08
CA PRO A 91 -11.80 21.67 -7.82
C PRO A 91 -11.73 20.87 -9.12
N ALA A 92 -10.84 21.28 -10.02
CA ALA A 92 -10.49 20.46 -11.18
C ALA A 92 -10.00 19.08 -10.72
N LEU A 93 -10.57 18.03 -11.30
CA LEU A 93 -10.15 16.65 -11.06
C LEU A 93 -8.98 16.35 -11.99
N THR A 94 -7.81 16.07 -11.43
CA THR A 94 -6.59 15.77 -12.20
C THR A 94 -6.15 14.34 -11.97
N PHE A 95 -5.52 13.76 -12.99
CA PHE A 95 -4.93 12.43 -12.95
C PHE A 95 -3.55 12.47 -13.56
N GLU A 96 -2.60 11.80 -12.92
CA GLU A 96 -1.25 11.65 -13.42
C GLU A 96 -0.74 10.22 -13.18
N ALA A 97 0.19 9.77 -14.02
CA ALA A 97 0.87 8.51 -13.81
C ALA A 97 1.86 8.64 -12.64
N PRO A 98 2.02 7.61 -11.78
CA PRO A 98 3.03 7.63 -10.76
C PRO A 98 4.44 7.60 -11.36
N ASP A 99 5.35 8.40 -10.80
CA ASP A 99 6.77 8.35 -11.10
C ASP A 99 7.38 7.09 -10.45
N ARG A 100 7.70 6.09 -11.27
CA ARG A 100 8.18 4.78 -10.79
C ARG A 100 9.61 4.83 -10.26
N ASP A 101 10.42 5.78 -10.72
CA ASP A 101 11.78 5.98 -10.20
C ASP A 101 11.72 6.59 -8.79
N ARG A 102 10.76 7.50 -8.57
CA ARG A 102 10.49 8.09 -7.24
C ARG A 102 9.81 7.12 -6.28
N PHE A 103 8.94 6.23 -6.78
CA PHE A 103 8.10 5.35 -5.98
C PHE A 103 8.31 3.86 -6.30
N PRO A 104 9.51 3.31 -5.99
CA PRO A 104 9.86 1.92 -6.33
C PRO A 104 9.00 0.88 -5.60
N ALA A 105 8.30 1.26 -4.51
CA ALA A 105 7.42 0.36 -3.76
C ALA A 105 6.31 -0.26 -4.62
N LEU A 106 5.81 0.48 -5.62
CA LEU A 106 4.81 -0.03 -6.56
C LEU A 106 5.34 -1.24 -7.35
N ASP A 107 6.61 -1.19 -7.74
CA ASP A 107 7.25 -2.22 -8.54
C ASP A 107 7.57 -3.46 -7.71
N LEU A 108 8.01 -3.25 -6.46
CA LEU A 108 8.19 -4.31 -5.48
C LEU A 108 6.86 -5.05 -5.22
N ALA A 109 5.77 -4.33 -5.02
CA ALA A 109 4.45 -4.92 -4.80
C ALA A 109 3.97 -5.73 -6.00
N ARG A 110 4.10 -5.19 -7.22
CA ARG A 110 3.76 -5.91 -8.45
C ARG A 110 4.65 -7.14 -8.66
N ALA A 111 5.94 -7.06 -8.35
CA ALA A 111 6.86 -8.18 -8.46
C ALA A 111 6.51 -9.28 -7.44
N ALA A 112 6.23 -8.93 -6.19
CA ALA A 112 5.80 -9.86 -5.15
C ALA A 112 4.48 -10.54 -5.53
N LEU A 113 3.51 -9.78 -6.07
CA LEU A 113 2.24 -10.32 -6.56
C LEU A 113 2.44 -11.34 -7.69
N ARG A 114 3.27 -11.01 -8.70
CA ARG A 114 3.58 -11.91 -9.81
C ARG A 114 4.31 -13.17 -9.38
N ALA A 115 5.23 -13.05 -8.42
CA ALA A 115 5.95 -14.19 -7.87
C ALA A 115 5.02 -15.12 -7.08
N GLY A 116 3.97 -14.57 -6.47
CA GLY A 116 3.00 -15.32 -5.69
C GLY A 116 3.65 -16.06 -4.52
N GLY A 117 2.97 -17.11 -4.03
CA GLY A 117 3.46 -17.88 -2.89
C GLY A 117 3.55 -17.02 -1.64
N GLU A 118 4.73 -17.00 -1.02
CA GLU A 118 4.98 -16.27 0.23
C GLU A 118 5.33 -14.80 0.02
N MET A 119 5.66 -14.38 -1.20
CA MET A 119 6.23 -13.06 -1.48
C MET A 119 5.37 -11.88 -1.01
N PRO A 120 4.03 -11.88 -1.17
CA PRO A 120 3.19 -10.82 -0.60
C PRO A 120 3.26 -10.71 0.93
N ALA A 121 3.32 -11.84 1.64
CA ALA A 121 3.45 -11.87 3.10
C ALA A 121 4.83 -11.33 3.53
N VAL A 122 5.89 -11.76 2.85
CA VAL A 122 7.27 -11.28 3.06
C VAL A 122 7.36 -9.76 2.84
N LEU A 123 6.73 -9.25 1.77
CA LEU A 123 6.68 -7.82 1.47
C LEU A 123 5.99 -7.03 2.59
N SER A 124 4.83 -7.51 3.05
CA SER A 124 4.07 -6.87 4.12
C SER A 124 4.86 -6.83 5.43
N ALA A 125 5.45 -7.97 5.81
CA ALA A 125 6.28 -8.12 7.00
C ALA A 125 7.49 -7.19 7.00
N ALA A 126 8.24 -7.18 5.89
CA ALA A 126 9.41 -6.33 5.74
C ALA A 126 9.05 -4.83 5.79
N ASN A 127 7.93 -4.45 5.15
CA ASN A 127 7.47 -3.06 5.16
C ASN A 127 7.12 -2.60 6.58
N GLU A 128 6.38 -3.41 7.34
CA GLU A 128 6.03 -3.05 8.72
C GLU A 128 7.27 -2.86 9.60
N VAL A 129 8.26 -3.76 9.51
CA VAL A 129 9.52 -3.63 10.26
C VAL A 129 10.27 -2.37 9.87
N ALA A 130 10.38 -2.09 8.57
CA ALA A 130 11.13 -0.95 8.06
C ALA A 130 10.44 0.39 8.38
N VAL A 131 9.11 0.46 8.29
CA VAL A 131 8.33 1.65 8.69
C VAL A 131 8.45 1.92 10.18
N THR A 132 8.33 0.89 11.03
CA THR A 132 8.55 1.05 12.48
C THR A 132 9.97 1.54 12.76
N ALA A 133 10.99 0.97 12.11
CA ALA A 133 12.37 1.42 12.27
C ALA A 133 12.57 2.89 11.87
N PHE A 134 11.95 3.33 10.78
CA PHE A 134 11.98 4.74 10.37
C PHE A 134 11.29 5.65 11.40
N LEU A 135 10.11 5.27 11.88
CA LEU A 135 9.36 6.02 12.88
C LEU A 135 10.11 6.12 14.22
N ASP A 136 10.88 5.09 14.57
CA ASP A 136 11.76 5.06 15.75
C ASP A 136 13.09 5.82 15.53
N GLY A 137 13.33 6.38 14.34
CA GLY A 137 14.57 7.08 13.99
C GLY A 137 15.78 6.17 13.78
N ARG A 138 15.58 4.85 13.63
CA ARG A 138 16.64 3.85 13.48
C ARG A 138 17.15 3.68 12.04
N CYS A 139 16.45 4.22 11.06
CA CYS A 139 16.89 4.23 9.67
C CYS A 139 16.38 5.49 8.94
N PRO A 140 17.04 5.93 7.85
CA PRO A 140 16.55 7.04 7.03
C PRO A 140 15.35 6.62 6.16
N PHE A 141 14.58 7.59 5.64
CA PHE A 141 13.36 7.30 4.84
C PHE A 141 13.59 6.37 3.62
N PRO A 142 14.66 6.53 2.80
CA PRO A 142 14.91 5.61 1.68
C PRO A 142 15.23 4.17 2.11
N ALA A 143 15.64 3.96 3.36
CA ALA A 143 15.89 2.62 3.88
C ALA A 143 14.60 1.80 4.00
N VAL A 144 13.41 2.44 4.05
CA VAL A 144 12.12 1.73 4.12
C VAL A 144 11.95 0.84 2.89
N THR A 145 12.00 1.42 1.70
CA THR A 145 11.86 0.66 0.45
C THR A 145 13.07 -0.23 0.16
N THR A 146 14.28 0.22 0.51
CA THR A 146 15.51 -0.59 0.35
C THR A 146 15.46 -1.88 1.17
N THR A 147 15.01 -1.80 2.43
CA THR A 147 14.88 -2.98 3.31
C THR A 147 13.88 -3.98 2.76
N VAL A 148 12.75 -3.50 2.22
CA VAL A 148 11.75 -4.36 1.57
C VAL A 148 12.35 -5.06 0.35
N ALA A 149 13.04 -4.32 -0.52
CA ALA A 149 13.69 -4.89 -1.71
C ALA A 149 14.71 -5.97 -1.34
N GLU A 150 15.63 -5.68 -0.41
CA GLU A 150 16.65 -6.64 0.03
C GLU A 150 16.04 -7.90 0.66
N THR A 151 14.96 -7.74 1.44
CA THR A 151 14.27 -8.88 2.06
C THR A 151 13.60 -9.77 1.02
N LEU A 152 12.94 -9.18 0.02
CA LEU A 152 12.32 -9.90 -1.09
C LEU A 152 13.35 -10.62 -1.95
N ASP A 153 14.45 -9.95 -2.29
CA ASP A 153 15.53 -10.53 -3.08
C ASP A 153 16.15 -11.73 -2.37
N ALA A 154 16.42 -11.60 -1.07
CA ALA A 154 16.94 -12.69 -0.25
C ALA A 154 15.95 -13.85 -0.08
N TRP A 155 14.64 -13.59 -0.11
CA TRP A 155 13.61 -14.63 -0.04
C TRP A 155 13.38 -15.36 -1.36
N SER A 156 13.62 -14.68 -2.49
CA SER A 156 13.20 -15.12 -3.83
C SER A 156 13.57 -16.57 -4.18
N ALA A 157 14.79 -17.01 -3.87
CA ALA A 157 15.29 -18.34 -4.19
C ALA A 157 14.60 -19.47 -3.40
N ARG A 158 13.97 -19.15 -2.26
CA ARG A 158 13.26 -20.10 -1.40
C ARG A 158 11.74 -19.92 -1.41
N ASN A 159 11.22 -19.00 -2.24
CA ASN A 159 9.79 -18.79 -2.36
C ASN A 159 9.08 -20.09 -2.71
N ARG A 160 8.00 -20.38 -1.98
CA ARG A 160 7.17 -21.57 -2.17
C ARG A 160 5.70 -21.20 -2.22
N PRO A 161 4.84 -22.03 -2.85
CA PRO A 161 3.40 -21.85 -2.78
C PRO A 161 2.94 -21.85 -1.33
N LEU A 162 2.02 -20.95 -1.01
CA LEU A 162 1.41 -20.82 0.31
C LEU A 162 0.09 -21.58 0.30
N VAL A 163 0.00 -22.65 1.11
CA VAL A 163 -1.16 -23.57 1.11
C VAL A 163 -2.01 -23.49 2.39
N ASP A 164 -1.49 -22.88 3.44
CA ASP A 164 -2.18 -22.69 4.71
C ASP A 164 -1.70 -21.43 5.46
N ILE A 165 -2.39 -21.10 6.55
CA ILE A 165 -2.10 -19.94 7.38
C ILE A 165 -0.80 -20.09 8.17
N ASP A 166 -0.42 -21.30 8.56
CA ASP A 166 0.77 -21.54 9.37
C ASP A 166 2.04 -21.21 8.57
N GLN A 167 2.04 -21.55 7.28
CA GLN A 167 3.09 -21.14 6.34
C GLN A 167 3.15 -19.62 6.18
N ALA A 168 2.02 -18.93 6.11
CA ALA A 168 1.98 -17.47 6.03
C ALA A 168 2.60 -16.83 7.27
N LEU A 169 2.23 -17.32 8.45
CA LEU A 169 2.74 -16.81 9.73
C LEU A 169 4.23 -17.11 9.90
N ALA A 170 4.70 -18.29 9.48
CA ALA A 170 6.11 -18.63 9.49
C ALA A 170 6.92 -17.72 8.53
N ALA A 171 6.41 -17.51 7.31
CA ALA A 171 7.04 -16.62 6.33
C ALA A 171 7.09 -15.18 6.82
N ASP A 172 6.01 -14.65 7.39
CA ASP A 172 5.97 -13.33 8.04
C ASP A 172 7.02 -13.24 9.15
N GLY A 173 7.05 -14.19 10.08
CA GLY A 173 7.98 -14.19 11.21
C GLY A 173 9.45 -14.19 10.78
N GLU A 174 9.82 -15.07 9.83
CA GLU A 174 11.18 -15.11 9.28
C GLU A 174 11.52 -13.84 8.49
N ALA A 175 10.60 -13.30 7.69
CA ALA A 175 10.81 -12.07 6.94
C ALA A 175 11.04 -10.87 7.85
N ARG A 176 10.34 -10.80 8.99
CA ARG A 176 10.58 -9.76 10.01
C ARG A 176 12.00 -9.82 10.57
N LEU A 177 12.52 -11.02 10.83
CA LEU A 177 13.90 -11.20 11.29
C LEU A 177 14.90 -10.73 10.23
N MET A 178 14.73 -11.14 8.97
CA MET A 178 15.59 -10.71 7.86
C MET A 178 15.58 -9.19 7.65
N ALA A 179 14.39 -8.58 7.73
CA ALA A 179 14.23 -7.14 7.62
C ALA A 179 14.91 -6.42 8.80
N ALA A 180 14.79 -6.96 10.03
CA ALA A 180 15.47 -6.41 11.20
C ALA A 180 17.00 -6.47 11.06
N ASP A 181 17.56 -7.59 10.60
CA ASP A 181 19.00 -7.73 10.32
C ASP A 181 19.48 -6.72 9.27
N THR A 182 18.65 -6.47 8.25
CA THR A 182 18.93 -5.45 7.23
C THR A 182 18.94 -4.05 7.83
N ILE A 183 17.99 -3.74 8.72
CA ILE A 183 17.93 -2.45 9.42
C ILE A 183 19.18 -2.21 10.29
N MET A 184 19.76 -3.26 10.90
CA MET A 184 20.96 -3.11 11.73
C MET A 184 22.16 -2.53 10.98
N LYS A 185 22.20 -2.63 9.64
CA LYS A 185 23.25 -2.04 8.80
C LYS A 185 23.30 -0.51 8.88
N TYR A 186 22.19 0.15 9.24
CA TYR A 186 22.09 1.61 9.31
C TYR A 186 22.59 2.21 10.63
N GLY A 187 22.99 1.38 11.60
CA GLY A 187 23.54 1.80 12.90
C GLY A 187 22.49 2.30 13.90
N GLU A 188 22.91 2.56 15.14
CA GLU A 188 22.05 3.17 16.15
C GLU A 188 21.75 4.65 15.83
N PRO A 189 20.57 5.17 16.23
CA PRO A 189 20.16 6.54 15.95
C PRO A 189 21.20 7.55 16.44
N VAL A 190 21.70 8.39 15.53
CA VAL A 190 22.45 9.59 15.91
C VAL A 190 21.43 10.57 16.49
N HIS A 191 21.27 10.55 17.82
CA HIS A 191 20.49 11.58 18.51
C HIS A 191 21.19 12.94 18.32
N GLY A 192 20.66 13.77 17.43
CA GLY A 192 21.03 15.18 17.33
C GLY A 192 21.31 15.68 15.92
N SER A 193 20.28 16.19 15.25
CA SER A 193 20.32 17.52 14.62
C SER A 193 18.93 17.90 14.12
N GLU A 194 18.56 19.14 14.41
CA GLU A 194 17.30 19.78 14.09
C GLU A 194 16.84 19.50 12.66
N ILE A 195 15.68 18.87 12.49
CA ILE A 195 14.89 19.00 11.26
C ILE A 195 14.40 20.45 11.23
N ARG A 196 15.12 21.32 10.53
CA ARG A 196 14.62 22.66 10.20
C ARG A 196 13.62 22.52 9.06
N CYS A 197 12.39 22.95 9.32
CA CYS A 197 11.34 23.21 8.33
C CYS A 197 11.81 24.13 7.21
#